data_AF-A0A1J9QE54-F1
#
_entry.id   AF-A0A1J9QE54-F1
#
_cell.length_a   1.000
_cell.length_b   1.000
_cell.length_c   1.000
_cell.angle_alpha   90.00
_cell.angle_beta   90.00
_cell.angle_gamma   90.00
#
_symmetry.space_group_name_H-M   'P 1'
#
loop_
_entity.id
_entity.type
_entity.pdbx_description
1 polymer ?
#
loop_
_entity_poly.entity_id
_entity_poly.type
_entity_poly.pdbx_seq_one_letter_code
_entity_poly.pdbx_strand_id
1 'polypeptide(L)'
;MSNYQAVDYLLNRANIHDVTTKMSYYVDTRQWDKLADEVFIPTDLIIDYSECFGIEPTKTAARETATNWKQVMDKVDATQHIPSSILITLPQPGTETVEPRTAFATCNVAVMLVKKGEGAEGGPLVSKGGRYDLELKRVSSGNPGAGNPWRITKLVANLAWIEGGTKLLPYDE
;
A
#
# COMPACT_ATOMS: atom_id res chain seq x y z
N MET A 1 -33.12 -6.21 1.33
CA MET A 1 -31.74 -5.71 1.20
C MET A 1 -30.95 -6.29 2.37
N SER A 2 -29.71 -6.75 2.16
CA SER A 2 -28.89 -7.20 3.29
C SER A 2 -28.43 -5.98 4.06
N ASN A 3 -28.81 -5.88 5.33
CA ASN A 3 -28.44 -4.76 6.19
C ASN A 3 -26.97 -4.90 6.60
N TYR A 4 -26.17 -3.83 6.52
CA TYR A 4 -24.77 -3.86 6.94
C TYR A 4 -24.65 -4.01 8.46
N GLN A 5 -24.31 -5.22 8.91
CA GLN A 5 -24.25 -5.56 10.33
C GLN A 5 -22.91 -5.17 10.95
N ALA A 6 -22.88 -5.12 12.29
CA ALA A 6 -21.65 -4.91 13.04
C ALA A 6 -20.56 -5.94 12.69
N VAL A 7 -20.95 -7.20 12.44
CA VAL A 7 -20.01 -8.26 12.03
C VAL A 7 -19.42 -7.98 10.65
N ASP A 8 -20.23 -7.53 9.68
CA ASP A 8 -19.74 -7.16 8.34
C ASP A 8 -18.76 -5.99 8.41
N TYR A 9 -19.05 -5.00 9.28
CA TYR A 9 -18.17 -3.89 9.54
C TYR A 9 -16.83 -4.31 10.14
N LEU A 10 -16.85 -5.15 11.17
CA LEU A 10 -15.62 -5.66 11.79
C LEU A 10 -14.79 -6.48 10.80
N LEU A 11 -15.44 -7.31 9.99
CA LEU A 11 -14.78 -8.10 8.95
C LEU A 11 -14.16 -7.20 7.87
N ASN A 12 -14.88 -6.19 7.37
CA ASN A 12 -14.34 -5.24 6.39
C ASN A 12 -13.18 -4.43 6.96
N ARG A 13 -13.31 -3.97 8.21
CA ARG A 13 -12.23 -3.25 8.90
C ARG A 13 -10.98 -4.13 9.05
N ALA A 14 -11.14 -5.38 9.46
CA ALA A 14 -10.02 -6.33 9.58
C ALA A 14 -9.38 -6.63 8.22
N ASN A 15 -10.19 -6.84 7.18
CA ASN A 15 -9.72 -7.09 5.83
C ASN A 15 -8.95 -5.89 5.25
N ILE A 16 -9.41 -4.66 5.46
CA ILE A 16 -8.70 -3.47 4.98
C ILE A 16 -7.36 -3.30 5.72
N HIS A 17 -7.34 -3.52 7.04
CA HIS A 17 -6.08 -3.58 7.80
C HIS A 17 -5.12 -4.64 7.24
N ASP A 18 -5.61 -5.83 6.91
CA ASP A 18 -4.83 -6.93 6.34
C ASP A 18 -4.23 -6.54 4.98
N VAL A 19 -5.01 -5.94 4.06
CA VAL A 19 -4.49 -5.49 2.75
C VAL A 19 -3.41 -4.43 2.91
N THR A 20 -3.62 -3.42 3.77
CA THR A 20 -2.61 -2.37 4.04
C THR A 20 -1.32 -2.96 4.62
N THR A 21 -1.45 -3.93 5.53
CA THR A 21 -0.29 -4.61 6.14
C THR A 21 0.44 -5.48 5.13
N LYS A 22 -0.31 -6.26 4.33
CA LYS A 22 0.23 -7.11 3.27
C LYS A 22 0.99 -6.32 2.21
N MET A 23 0.53 -5.11 1.86
CA MET A 23 1.25 -4.25 0.92
C MET A 23 2.71 -4.08 1.34
N SER A 24 2.94 -3.61 2.56
CA SER A 24 4.29 -3.38 3.09
C SER A 24 5.05 -4.70 3.29
N TYR A 25 4.41 -5.70 3.91
CA TYR A 25 5.05 -6.98 4.18
C TYR A 25 5.49 -7.72 2.91
N TYR A 26 4.66 -7.72 1.86
CA TYR A 26 4.99 -8.38 0.59
C TYR A 26 6.09 -7.65 -0.17
N VAL A 27 6.19 -6.32 -0.06
CA VAL A 27 7.36 -5.58 -0.58
C VAL A 27 8.64 -6.02 0.15
N ASP A 28 8.63 -5.98 1.47
CA ASP A 28 9.82 -6.28 2.28
C ASP A 28 10.28 -7.75 2.17
N THR A 29 9.33 -8.67 1.95
CA THR A 29 9.61 -10.10 1.75
C THR A 29 9.70 -10.51 0.28
N ARG A 30 9.71 -9.55 -0.65
CA ARG A 30 9.82 -9.76 -2.10
C ARG A 30 8.76 -10.71 -2.69
N GLN A 31 7.55 -10.70 -2.14
CA GLN A 31 6.41 -11.51 -2.59
C GLN A 31 5.60 -10.79 -3.68
N TRP A 32 6.24 -10.53 -4.83
CA TRP A 32 5.71 -9.68 -5.90
C TRP A 32 4.40 -10.19 -6.53
N ASP A 33 4.29 -11.50 -6.75
CA ASP A 33 3.04 -12.09 -7.28
C ASP A 33 1.88 -11.91 -6.31
N LYS A 34 2.11 -12.14 -5.00
CA LYS A 34 1.07 -11.93 -3.98
C LYS A 34 0.71 -10.46 -3.82
N LEU A 35 1.68 -9.56 -3.94
CA LEU A 35 1.42 -8.12 -3.96
C LEU A 35 0.46 -7.76 -5.11
N ALA A 36 0.73 -8.26 -6.31
CA ALA A 36 -0.13 -8.01 -7.47
C ALA A 36 -1.52 -8.65 -7.33
N ASP A 37 -1.61 -9.88 -6.84
CA ASP A 37 -2.86 -10.67 -6.87
C ASP A 37 -3.77 -10.44 -5.65
N GLU A 38 -3.19 -10.14 -4.48
CA GLU A 38 -3.92 -10.02 -3.22
C GLU A 38 -4.14 -8.57 -2.74
N VAL A 39 -3.28 -7.62 -3.14
CA VAL A 39 -3.27 -6.26 -2.57
C VAL A 39 -3.88 -5.24 -3.52
N PHE A 40 -3.45 -5.24 -4.78
CA PHE A 40 -3.83 -4.21 -5.75
C PHE A 40 -5.00 -4.61 -6.64
N ILE A 41 -5.74 -3.60 -7.11
CA ILE A 41 -6.71 -3.81 -8.20
C ILE A 41 -5.96 -4.24 -9.47
N PRO A 42 -6.42 -5.25 -10.23
CA PRO A 42 -5.65 -5.78 -11.36
C PRO A 42 -5.30 -4.72 -12.42
N THR A 43 -6.24 -3.82 -12.71
CA THR A 43 -6.12 -2.72 -13.67
C THR A 43 -6.58 -1.42 -13.06
N ASP A 44 -6.16 -0.31 -13.67
CA ASP A 44 -6.57 1.04 -13.26
C ASP A 44 -6.10 1.43 -11.85
N LEU A 45 -5.02 0.80 -11.36
CA LEU A 45 -4.35 1.18 -10.12
C LEU A 45 -3.69 2.55 -10.31
N ILE A 46 -3.88 3.45 -9.34
CA ILE A 46 -3.23 4.76 -9.32
C ILE A 46 -2.12 4.76 -8.27
N ILE A 47 -0.89 5.05 -8.70
CA ILE A 47 0.26 5.28 -7.82
C ILE A 47 0.65 6.75 -7.93
N ASP A 48 0.51 7.46 -6.82
CA ASP A 48 0.75 8.89 -6.72
C ASP A 48 1.90 9.15 -5.73
N TYR A 49 3.05 9.49 -6.30
CA TYR A 49 4.24 9.89 -5.56
C TYR A 49 4.61 11.36 -5.85
N SER A 50 3.64 12.17 -6.26
CA SER A 50 3.86 13.58 -6.61
C SER A 50 4.45 14.36 -5.43
N GLU A 51 3.93 14.20 -4.22
CA GLU A 51 4.48 14.83 -3.02
C GLU A 51 5.83 14.26 -2.58
N CYS A 52 6.18 13.03 -2.98
CA CYS A 52 7.48 12.44 -2.64
C CYS A 52 8.60 12.87 -3.60
N PHE A 53 8.30 12.93 -4.90
CA PHE A 53 9.33 12.99 -5.96
C PHE A 53 9.02 13.96 -7.10
N GLY A 54 7.95 14.76 -7.00
CA GLY A 54 7.56 15.73 -8.03
C GLY A 54 7.11 15.09 -9.35
N ILE A 55 6.77 13.79 -9.35
CA ILE A 55 6.31 13.06 -10.53
C ILE A 55 4.79 13.05 -10.63
N GLU A 56 4.25 13.05 -11.85
CA GLU A 56 2.82 12.94 -12.07
C GLU A 56 2.25 11.60 -11.57
N PRO A 57 1.02 11.57 -11.03
CA PRO A 57 0.35 10.33 -10.68
C PRO A 57 0.24 9.40 -11.88
N THR A 58 0.56 8.12 -11.68
CA THR A 58 0.54 7.12 -12.74
C THR A 58 -0.66 6.20 -12.60
N LYS A 59 -1.32 5.90 -13.73
CA LYS A 59 -2.36 4.89 -13.83
C LYS A 59 -1.78 3.66 -14.52
N THR A 60 -1.85 2.50 -13.87
CA THR A 60 -1.09 1.29 -14.26
C THR A 60 -1.81 0.01 -13.84
N ALA A 61 -1.27 -1.15 -14.20
CA ALA A 61 -1.71 -2.46 -13.74
C ALA A 61 -0.95 -2.90 -12.48
N ALA A 62 -1.59 -3.76 -11.66
CA ALA A 62 -0.97 -4.30 -10.45
C ALA A 62 0.38 -4.99 -10.71
N ARG A 63 0.45 -5.81 -11.76
CA ARG A 63 1.67 -6.56 -12.13
C ARG A 63 2.79 -5.65 -12.61
N GLU A 64 2.46 -4.58 -13.33
CA GLU A 64 3.44 -3.58 -13.77
C GLU A 64 4.00 -2.82 -12.56
N THR A 65 3.13 -2.38 -11.65
CA THR A 65 3.55 -1.74 -10.38
C THR A 65 4.47 -2.66 -9.56
N ALA A 66 4.08 -3.93 -9.37
CA ALA A 66 4.89 -4.88 -8.63
C ALA A 66 6.26 -5.12 -9.30
N THR A 67 6.30 -5.16 -10.64
CA THR A 67 7.55 -5.28 -11.41
C THR A 67 8.44 -4.05 -11.23
N ASN A 68 7.88 -2.85 -11.31
CA ASN A 68 8.62 -1.61 -11.12
C ASN A 68 9.18 -1.52 -9.69
N TRP A 69 8.37 -1.83 -8.68
CA TRP A 69 8.84 -1.86 -7.29
C TRP A 69 9.91 -2.91 -7.06
N LYS A 70 9.79 -4.10 -7.67
CA LYS A 70 10.84 -5.12 -7.64
C LYS A 70 12.18 -4.56 -8.15
N GLN A 71 12.19 -3.89 -9.30
CA GLN A 71 13.40 -3.32 -9.86
C GLN A 71 14.06 -2.29 -8.94
N VAL A 72 13.26 -1.51 -8.19
CA VAL A 72 13.78 -0.58 -7.19
C VAL A 72 14.33 -1.35 -5.98
N MET A 73 13.57 -2.29 -5.43
CA MET A 73 13.97 -3.04 -4.23
C MET A 73 15.14 -4.00 -4.48
N ASP A 74 15.40 -4.42 -5.72
CA ASP A 74 16.59 -5.18 -6.10
C ASP A 74 17.89 -4.36 -5.99
N LYS A 75 17.81 -3.03 -5.90
CA LYS A 75 18.99 -2.17 -5.70
C LYS A 75 19.45 -2.12 -4.25
N VAL A 76 18.61 -2.51 -3.30
CA VAL A 76 18.88 -2.46 -1.85
C VAL A 76 18.90 -3.88 -1.26
N ASP A 77 19.64 -4.05 -0.17
CA ASP A 77 19.83 -5.38 0.44
C ASP A 77 18.66 -5.75 1.35
N ALA A 78 18.10 -4.77 2.06
CA ALA A 78 16.96 -4.95 2.94
C ALA A 78 16.09 -3.71 2.99
N THR A 79 14.80 -3.92 3.20
CA THR A 79 13.81 -2.85 3.39
C THR A 79 12.89 -3.16 4.54
N GLN A 80 12.34 -2.12 5.13
CA GLN A 80 11.25 -2.24 6.07
C GLN A 80 10.25 -1.10 5.82
N HIS A 81 9.00 -1.46 5.59
CA HIS A 81 7.88 -0.53 5.47
C HIS A 81 6.93 -0.80 6.63
N ILE A 82 6.74 0.20 7.50
CA ILE A 82 6.00 0.06 8.76
C ILE A 82 4.77 0.96 8.72
N PRO A 83 3.63 0.47 8.18
CA PRO A 83 2.36 1.17 8.29
C PRO A 83 1.87 1.10 9.75
N SER A 84 1.46 2.23 10.30
CA SER A 84 0.98 2.37 11.67
C SER A 84 -0.15 3.37 11.73
N SER A 85 -0.85 3.44 12.86
CA SER A 85 -1.95 4.40 13.06
C SER A 85 -2.98 4.35 11.91
N ILE A 86 -3.32 3.13 11.46
CA ILE A 86 -4.22 2.92 10.32
C ILE A 86 -5.64 3.31 10.73
N LEU A 87 -6.16 4.34 10.08
CA LEU A 87 -7.53 4.83 10.24
C LEU A 87 -8.33 4.44 9.00
N ILE A 88 -9.46 3.76 9.20
CA ILE A 88 -10.31 3.24 8.13
C ILE A 88 -11.65 3.97 8.17
N THR A 89 -12.06 4.51 7.03
CA THR A 89 -13.35 5.15 6.84
C THR A 89 -14.30 4.17 6.16
N LEU A 90 -15.24 3.67 6.95
CA LEU A 90 -16.38 2.84 6.53
C LEU A 90 -17.66 3.46 7.11
N PRO A 91 -18.82 3.29 6.45
CA PRO A 91 -20.09 3.69 7.05
C PRO A 91 -20.33 2.93 8.37
N GLN A 92 -21.09 3.51 9.29
CA GLN A 92 -21.47 2.82 10.52
C GLN A 92 -22.54 1.74 10.22
N PRO A 93 -22.50 0.58 10.90
CA PRO A 93 -23.55 -0.43 10.81
C PRO A 93 -24.93 0.16 11.11
N GLY A 94 -25.96 -0.32 10.40
CA GLY A 94 -27.31 0.21 10.57
C GLY A 94 -28.33 -0.51 9.69
N THR A 95 -29.61 -0.39 10.07
CA THR A 95 -30.73 -0.99 9.33
C THR A 95 -30.93 -0.40 7.93
N GLU A 96 -30.46 0.84 7.72
CA GLU A 96 -30.52 1.53 6.43
C GLU A 96 -29.16 1.59 5.72
N THR A 97 -28.10 1.10 6.36
CA THR A 97 -26.75 1.11 5.78
C THR A 97 -26.59 -0.05 4.81
N VAL A 98 -26.23 0.29 3.57
CA VAL A 98 -25.85 -0.69 2.55
C VAL A 98 -24.38 -1.08 2.72
N GLU A 99 -24.06 -2.35 2.48
CA GLU A 99 -22.69 -2.83 2.53
C GLU A 99 -21.77 -2.03 1.58
N PRO A 100 -20.66 -1.48 2.09
CA PRO A 100 -19.80 -0.61 1.29
C PRO A 100 -19.07 -1.40 0.19
N ARG A 101 -18.99 -0.79 -0.99
CA ARG A 101 -18.22 -1.31 -2.14
C ARG A 101 -16.89 -0.59 -2.32
N THR A 102 -16.72 0.55 -1.64
CA THR A 102 -15.50 1.34 -1.58
C THR A 102 -15.21 1.71 -0.13
N ALA A 103 -13.95 1.99 0.17
CA ALA A 103 -13.51 2.45 1.46
C ALA A 103 -12.28 3.34 1.30
N PHE A 104 -11.97 4.12 2.32
CA PHE A 104 -10.73 4.88 2.41
C PHE A 104 -9.95 4.44 3.64
N ALA A 105 -8.64 4.42 3.54
CA ALA A 105 -7.77 4.25 4.69
C ALA A 105 -6.62 5.25 4.62
N THR A 106 -6.21 5.77 5.77
CA THR A 106 -4.98 6.56 5.90
C THR A 106 -4.11 5.96 6.99
N CYS A 107 -2.80 6.02 6.83
CA CYS A 107 -1.88 5.52 7.84
C CYS A 107 -0.56 6.30 7.83
N ASN A 108 0.08 6.39 8.99
CA ASN A 108 1.48 6.80 9.05
C ASN A 108 2.36 5.67 8.53
N VAL A 109 3.45 6.00 7.86
CA VAL A 109 4.44 5.02 7.42
C VAL A 109 5.85 5.48 7.78
N ALA A 110 6.64 4.54 8.30
CA ALA A 110 8.09 4.67 8.36
C ALA A 110 8.70 3.69 7.35
N VAL A 111 9.66 4.16 6.55
CA VAL A 111 10.39 3.34 5.57
C VAL A 111 11.88 3.40 5.83
N MET A 112 12.52 2.24 5.86
CA MET A 112 13.97 2.09 6.03
C MET A 112 14.50 1.25 4.88
N LEU A 113 15.54 1.73 4.22
CA LEU A 113 16.22 1.04 3.13
C LEU A 113 17.69 0.90 3.48
N VAL A 114 18.24 -0.30 3.33
CA VAL A 114 19.63 -0.61 3.68
C VAL A 114 20.40 -1.06 2.44
N LYS A 115 21.57 -0.45 2.23
CA LYS A 115 22.56 -0.87 1.23
C LYS A 115 23.93 -1.02 1.90
N LYS A 116 24.56 -2.18 1.77
CA LYS A 116 25.88 -2.51 2.27
C LYS A 116 26.87 -2.56 1.11
N GLY A 117 28.11 -2.14 1.39
CA GLY A 117 29.21 -2.24 0.43
C GLY A 117 29.09 -1.25 -0.73
N GLU A 118 29.33 -1.73 -1.95
CA GLU A 118 29.37 -0.91 -3.16
C GLU A 118 27.98 -0.28 -3.45
N GLY A 119 27.97 1.01 -3.75
CA GLY A 119 26.74 1.78 -3.97
C GLY A 119 26.10 2.39 -2.70
N ALA A 120 26.72 2.25 -1.52
CA ALA A 120 26.27 2.92 -0.28
C ALA A 120 26.78 4.38 -0.14
N GLU A 121 26.94 5.10 -1.26
CA GLU A 121 27.38 6.49 -1.26
C GLU A 121 26.35 7.37 -0.52
N GLY A 122 26.80 8.14 0.49
CA GLY A 122 25.90 8.91 1.35
C GLY A 122 25.42 8.16 2.61
N GLY A 123 25.81 6.90 2.78
CA GLY A 123 25.56 6.09 3.97
C GLY A 123 24.76 4.81 3.68
N PRO A 124 24.84 3.81 4.57
CA PRO A 124 24.24 2.50 4.32
C PRO A 124 22.73 2.44 4.61
N LEU A 125 22.14 3.52 5.11
CA LEU A 125 20.75 3.58 5.56
C LEU A 125 20.08 4.85 5.01
N VAL A 126 18.88 4.68 4.47
CA VAL A 126 17.91 5.76 4.28
C VAL A 126 16.71 5.49 5.16
N SER A 127 16.27 6.51 5.88
CA SER A 127 15.03 6.48 6.65
C SER A 127 14.09 7.57 6.15
N LYS A 128 12.81 7.25 6.07
CA LYS A 128 11.76 8.20 5.71
C LYS A 128 10.55 8.01 6.58
N GLY A 129 9.82 9.09 6.80
CA GLY A 129 8.51 9.05 7.42
C GLY A 129 7.51 9.85 6.61
N GLY A 130 6.27 9.39 6.63
CA GLY A 130 5.21 10.00 5.86
C GLY A 130 3.87 9.38 6.15
N ARG A 131 2.95 9.52 5.20
CA ARG A 131 1.62 8.95 5.26
C ARG A 131 1.26 8.28 3.94
N TYR A 132 0.43 7.26 4.01
CA TYR A 132 -0.30 6.76 2.86
C TYR A 132 -1.77 7.14 2.96
N ASP A 133 -2.31 7.63 1.85
CA ASP A 133 -3.76 7.73 1.65
C ASP A 133 -4.17 6.70 0.59
N LEU A 134 -5.10 5.83 0.99
CA LEU A 134 -5.51 4.67 0.24
C LEU A 134 -6.99 4.77 -0.13
N GLU A 135 -7.28 4.57 -1.41
CA GLU A 135 -8.63 4.24 -1.86
C GLU A 135 -8.70 2.73 -2.09
N LEU A 136 -9.78 2.11 -1.62
CA LEU A 136 -9.99 0.68 -1.76
C LEU A 136 -11.35 0.39 -2.39
N LYS A 137 -11.39 -0.72 -3.14
CA LYS A 137 -12.61 -1.26 -3.72
C LYS A 137 -12.76 -2.71 -3.34
N ARG A 138 -14.01 -3.09 -3.04
CA ARG A 138 -14.38 -4.48 -2.84
C ARG A 138 -14.54 -5.14 -4.20
N VAL A 139 -13.71 -6.12 -4.49
CA VAL A 139 -13.86 -7.01 -5.65
C VAL A 139 -14.80 -8.15 -5.29
N SER A 140 -15.81 -8.40 -6.11
CA SER A 140 -16.69 -9.56 -5.91
C SER A 140 -15.88 -10.81 -6.13
N SER A 141 -15.58 -11.55 -5.07
CA SER A 141 -15.23 -12.94 -5.26
C SER A 141 -16.54 -13.68 -5.59
N GLY A 142 -16.67 -14.20 -6.80
CA GLY A 142 -17.81 -15.03 -7.21
C GLY A 142 -17.94 -16.34 -6.43
N ASN A 143 -17.19 -16.50 -5.33
CA ASN A 143 -17.08 -17.69 -4.53
C ASN A 143 -17.16 -17.31 -3.03
N PRO A 144 -18.25 -17.65 -2.33
CA PRO A 144 -18.35 -17.50 -0.88
C PRO A 144 -17.24 -18.33 -0.21
N GLY A 145 -16.16 -17.67 0.23
CA GLY A 145 -14.96 -18.31 0.80
C GLY A 145 -13.65 -17.88 0.14
N ALA A 146 -13.69 -17.17 -0.97
CA ALA A 146 -12.49 -16.57 -1.56
C ALA A 146 -12.06 -15.37 -0.72
N GLY A 147 -10.87 -15.51 -0.10
CA GLY A 147 -10.30 -14.74 1.01
C GLY A 147 -10.67 -13.25 1.15
N ASN A 148 -9.66 -12.39 1.20
CA ASN A 148 -9.89 -10.96 1.44
C ASN A 148 -10.42 -10.29 0.15
N PRO A 149 -11.60 -9.66 0.15
CA PRO A 149 -12.21 -9.09 -1.06
C PRO A 149 -11.79 -7.63 -1.33
N TRP A 150 -11.00 -7.00 -0.46
CA TRP A 150 -10.59 -5.62 -0.65
C TRP A 150 -9.32 -5.52 -1.48
N ARG A 151 -9.25 -4.53 -2.37
CA ARG A 151 -8.05 -4.20 -3.15
C ARG A 151 -7.83 -2.70 -3.14
N ILE A 152 -6.57 -2.28 -3.05
CA ILE A 152 -6.17 -0.88 -3.17
C ILE A 152 -6.31 -0.48 -4.65
N THR A 153 -7.04 0.60 -4.90
CA THR A 153 -7.22 1.21 -6.23
C THR A 153 -6.37 2.46 -6.40
N LYS A 154 -6.02 3.13 -5.29
CA LYS A 154 -5.12 4.28 -5.30
C LYS A 154 -4.24 4.26 -4.06
N LEU A 155 -2.96 4.50 -4.27
CA LEU A 155 -1.97 4.78 -3.23
C LEU A 155 -1.39 6.17 -3.48
N VAL A 156 -1.58 7.08 -2.52
CA VAL A 156 -0.85 8.34 -2.45
C VAL A 156 0.19 8.22 -1.35
N ALA A 157 1.45 8.51 -1.65
CA ALA A 157 2.49 8.65 -0.64
C ALA A 157 2.82 10.12 -0.41
N ASN A 158 2.66 10.55 0.84
CA ASN A 158 2.96 11.90 1.28
C ASN A 158 4.23 11.85 2.14
N LEU A 159 5.33 12.42 1.66
CA LEU A 159 6.60 12.44 2.38
C LEU A 159 6.58 13.55 3.44
N ALA A 160 6.82 13.21 4.71
CA ALA A 160 6.96 14.20 5.77
C ALA A 160 8.43 14.56 6.05
N TRP A 161 9.31 13.56 5.99
CA TRP A 161 10.74 13.73 6.19
C TRP A 161 11.53 12.59 5.57
N ILE A 162 12.81 12.86 5.31
CA ILE A 162 13.80 11.91 4.81
C ILE A 162 15.15 12.22 5.45
N GLU A 163 15.92 11.17 5.77
CA GLU A 163 17.26 11.27 6.31
C GLU A 163 18.16 10.13 5.79
N GLY A 164 19.46 10.38 5.70
CA GLY A 164 20.47 9.39 5.32
C GLY A 164 20.88 9.44 3.84
N GLY A 165 21.33 8.30 3.30
CA GLY A 165 21.94 8.21 1.96
C GLY A 165 20.94 8.29 0.81
N THR A 166 20.34 9.46 0.57
CA THR A 166 19.23 9.66 -0.38
C THR A 166 19.49 9.07 -1.77
N LYS A 167 20.75 8.99 -2.21
CA LYS A 167 21.18 8.32 -3.47
C LYS A 167 20.66 6.89 -3.66
N LEU A 168 20.23 6.21 -2.59
CA LEU A 168 19.59 4.89 -2.68
C LEU A 168 18.16 4.93 -3.25
N LEU A 169 17.62 6.13 -3.51
CA LEU A 169 16.26 6.31 -3.96
C LEU A 169 16.13 6.31 -5.48
N PRO A 170 15.01 5.79 -6.00
CA PRO A 170 14.80 5.69 -7.44
C PRO A 170 14.60 7.03 -8.16
N TYR A 171 14.44 8.14 -7.44
CA TYR A 171 14.02 9.44 -8.01
C TYR A 171 14.79 10.64 -7.43
N ASP A 172 16.02 10.44 -6.98
CA ASP A 172 16.89 11.58 -6.67
C ASP A 172 17.30 12.27 -8.00
N GLU A 173 17.17 13.59 -8.05
CA GLU A 173 17.80 14.45 -9.09
C GLU A 173 19.33 14.39 -9.03
#